data_AF-A0A258CRX0-F1
#
_entry.id   AF-A0A258CRX0-F1
#
_cell.length_a   1.000
_cell.length_b   1.000
_cell.length_c   1.000
_cell.angle_alpha   90.00
_cell.angle_beta   90.00
_cell.angle_gamma   90.00
#
_symmetry.space_group_name_H-M   'P 1'
#
loop_
_entity.id
_entity.type
_entity.pdbx_description
1 polymer ?
#
loop_
_entity_poly.entity_id
_entity_poly.type
_entity_poly.pdbx_seq_one_letter_code
_entity_poly.pdbx_strand_id
1 'polypeptide(L)'
;MREASLYRRAAGYFSSTALLAWIDGLPRAALKMLSIRLISSPMISEADRRTLTTLDDEQARAAYRAIVVDRILEEIADLALTPNDMTIRARVFAWLIANDRLELKFAFPEHLDEPGIFHEKFGIFDLEGGGRIAFTGSANETSGGHSRNYESVDVYCDWLPGEKDRVATKAEQFDETWAGEAAGLAVVAPSAKILDRLRKNAEWPFVEPTPSDKDDEPEEADPRWRHQDEAVAAFLEHPAGILEM
;
A
#
# COMPACT_ATOMS: atom_id res chain seq x y z
N MET A 1 -5.46 -7.92 -0.92
CA MET A 1 -4.14 -8.26 -1.54
C MET A 1 -3.99 -9.71 -1.97
N ARG A 2 -4.59 -10.69 -1.27
CA ARG A 2 -4.43 -12.13 -1.58
C ARG A 2 -4.95 -12.58 -2.95
N GLU A 3 -5.87 -11.82 -3.55
CA GLU A 3 -6.47 -12.11 -4.87
C GLU A 3 -6.31 -10.95 -5.87
N ALA A 4 -5.52 -9.93 -5.51
CA ALA A 4 -5.30 -8.77 -6.37
C ALA A 4 -4.13 -9.03 -7.34
N SER A 5 -4.28 -8.62 -8.59
CA SER A 5 -3.19 -8.55 -9.57
C SER A 5 -2.47 -7.19 -9.52
N LEU A 6 -3.20 -6.13 -9.16
CA LEU A 6 -2.67 -4.78 -8.99
C LEU A 6 -3.29 -4.13 -7.74
N TYR A 7 -2.44 -3.53 -6.91
CA TYR A 7 -2.85 -2.65 -5.82
C TYR A 7 -2.41 -1.22 -6.12
N ARG A 8 -3.38 -0.31 -6.27
CA ARG A 8 -3.18 1.12 -6.44
C ARG A 8 -3.49 1.82 -5.13
N ARG A 9 -2.56 2.62 -4.61
CA ARG A 9 -2.70 3.28 -3.32
C ARG A 9 -2.30 4.74 -3.40
N ALA A 10 -3.23 5.62 -3.06
CA ALA A 10 -2.94 7.03 -2.78
C ALA A 10 -3.03 7.24 -1.27
N ALA A 11 -1.95 7.73 -0.66
CA ALA A 11 -1.90 7.98 0.78
C ALA A 11 -1.22 9.32 1.04
N GLY A 12 -1.72 10.07 2.03
CA GLY A 12 -1.05 11.31 2.42
C GLY A 12 0.30 11.06 3.06
N TYR A 13 0.43 9.95 3.78
CA TYR A 13 1.67 9.54 4.40
C TYR A 13 1.91 8.04 4.18
N PHE A 14 3.15 7.71 3.84
CA PHE A 14 3.64 6.35 3.75
C PHE A 14 4.87 6.15 4.63
N SER A 15 4.96 4.99 5.27
CA SER A 15 6.20 4.52 5.90
C SER A 15 6.42 3.04 5.64
N SER A 16 7.68 2.59 5.71
CA SER A 16 8.02 1.18 5.56
C SER A 16 7.36 0.27 6.60
N THR A 17 6.78 0.82 7.68
CA THR A 17 5.96 0.04 8.63
C THR A 17 4.66 -0.49 8.02
N ALA A 18 4.18 0.10 6.91
CA ALA A 18 3.04 -0.41 6.16
C ALA A 18 3.27 -1.81 5.58
N LEU A 19 4.53 -2.19 5.34
CA LEU A 19 4.87 -3.52 4.85
C LEU A 19 4.33 -4.65 5.75
N LEU A 20 4.17 -4.37 7.05
CA LEU A 20 3.57 -5.33 7.99
C LEU A 20 2.10 -5.61 7.64
N ALA A 21 1.35 -4.59 7.20
CA ALA A 21 -0.02 -4.77 6.75
C ALA A 21 -0.11 -5.45 5.37
N TRP A 22 0.97 -5.38 4.58
CA TRP A 22 1.05 -6.02 3.27
C TRP A 22 1.62 -7.43 3.32
N ILE A 23 1.92 -7.97 4.50
CA ILE A 23 2.72 -9.19 4.64
C ILE A 23 2.17 -10.37 3.82
N ASP A 24 0.84 -10.53 3.75
CA ASP A 24 0.17 -11.56 2.96
C ASP A 24 0.28 -11.36 1.44
N GLY A 25 0.48 -10.11 1.00
CA GLY A 25 0.66 -9.74 -0.40
C GLY A 25 2.12 -9.82 -0.86
N LEU A 26 3.10 -9.73 0.06
CA LEU A 26 4.52 -9.67 -0.28
C LEU A 26 5.03 -10.91 -1.04
N PRO A 27 4.68 -12.17 -0.66
CA PRO A 27 5.07 -13.34 -1.43
C PRO A 27 4.52 -13.31 -2.86
N ARG A 28 3.28 -12.84 -3.04
CA ARG A 28 2.64 -12.73 -4.36
C ARG A 28 3.33 -11.66 -5.20
N ALA A 29 3.73 -10.55 -4.59
CA ALA A 29 4.54 -9.54 -5.26
C ALA A 29 5.88 -10.14 -5.69
N ALA A 30 6.54 -10.92 -4.83
CA ALA A 30 7.81 -11.55 -5.20
C ALA A 30 7.67 -12.52 -6.39
N LEU A 31 6.60 -13.33 -6.42
CA LEU A 31 6.23 -14.23 -7.51
C LEU A 31 5.67 -13.54 -8.76
N LYS A 32 5.70 -12.20 -8.82
CA LYS A 32 5.20 -11.37 -9.93
C LYS A 32 3.69 -11.50 -10.20
N MET A 33 2.93 -11.99 -9.22
CA MET A 33 1.47 -12.10 -9.29
C MET A 33 0.76 -10.84 -8.81
N LEU A 34 1.45 -9.98 -8.06
CA LEU A 34 0.94 -8.71 -7.57
C LEU A 34 1.91 -7.58 -7.92
N SER A 35 1.37 -6.51 -8.52
CA SER A 35 2.07 -5.23 -8.66
C SER A 35 1.48 -4.20 -7.70
N ILE A 36 2.31 -3.31 -7.17
CA ILE A 36 1.88 -2.23 -6.27
C ILE A 36 2.27 -0.89 -6.88
N ARG A 37 1.31 0.04 -6.95
CA ARG A 37 1.53 1.43 -7.33
C ARG A 37 1.14 2.33 -6.18
N LEU A 38 2.08 3.14 -5.71
CA LEU A 38 1.89 4.01 -4.56
C LEU A 38 2.14 5.48 -4.93
N ILE A 39 1.18 6.33 -4.63
CA ILE A 39 1.31 7.79 -4.65
C ILE A 39 1.32 8.27 -3.20
N SER A 40 2.36 8.99 -2.79
CA SER A 40 2.44 9.57 -1.45
C SER A 40 2.79 11.05 -1.48
N SER A 41 2.39 11.80 -0.45
CA SER A 41 3.05 13.08 -0.20
C SER A 41 4.52 12.81 0.18
N PRO A 42 5.48 13.59 -0.33
CA PRO A 42 6.85 13.52 0.13
C PRO A 42 6.94 14.12 1.54
N MET A 43 7.70 13.47 2.42
CA MET A 43 8.11 14.09 3.68
C MET A 43 9.27 15.04 3.40
N ILE A 44 8.99 16.34 3.36
CA ILE A 44 9.99 17.36 3.08
C ILE A 44 10.26 18.22 4.31
N SER A 45 11.48 18.74 4.42
CA SER A 45 11.83 19.66 5.49
C SER A 45 11.23 21.05 5.24
N GLU A 46 11.15 21.86 6.29
CA GLU A 46 10.79 23.28 6.17
C GLU A 46 11.73 24.04 5.22
N ALA A 47 13.02 23.67 5.16
CA ALA A 47 13.98 24.26 4.24
C ALA A 47 13.67 23.91 2.78
N ASP A 48 13.26 22.67 2.49
CA ASP A 48 12.84 22.26 1.15
C ASP A 48 11.54 22.97 0.74
N ARG A 49 10.59 23.09 1.66
CA ARG A 49 9.34 23.80 1.42
C ARG A 49 9.59 25.25 1.07
N ARG A 50 10.43 25.95 1.85
CA ARG A 50 10.84 27.32 1.55
C ARG A 50 11.51 27.43 0.18
N THR A 51 12.44 26.52 -0.11
CA THR A 51 13.12 26.52 -1.42
C THR A 51 12.12 26.40 -2.56
N LEU A 52 11.20 25.43 -2.49
CA LEU A 52 10.16 25.22 -3.50
C LEU A 52 9.23 26.43 -3.65
N THR A 53 8.88 27.11 -2.55
CA THR A 53 8.04 28.33 -2.58
C THR A 53 8.79 29.55 -3.13
N THR A 54 10.10 29.67 -2.92
CA THR A 54 10.90 30.83 -3.39
C THR A 54 11.38 30.71 -4.84
N LEU A 55 11.26 29.53 -5.46
CA LEU A 55 11.65 29.33 -6.84
C LEU A 55 10.56 29.88 -7.78
N ASP A 56 10.91 30.92 -8.52
CA ASP A 56 9.99 31.61 -9.46
C ASP A 56 9.83 30.86 -10.80
N ASP A 57 10.70 29.90 -11.08
CA ASP A 57 10.73 29.15 -12.34
C ASP A 57 10.23 27.71 -12.16
N GLU A 58 9.30 27.29 -13.02
CA GLU A 58 8.73 25.95 -12.96
C GLU A 58 9.76 24.87 -13.31
N GLN A 59 10.70 25.13 -14.23
CA GLN A 59 11.74 24.15 -14.53
C GLN A 59 12.66 23.93 -13.32
N ALA A 60 13.04 25.01 -12.62
CA ALA A 60 13.81 24.93 -11.38
C ALA A 60 13.03 24.21 -10.27
N ARG A 61 11.73 24.47 -10.10
CA ARG A 61 10.87 23.76 -9.14
C ARG A 61 10.80 22.27 -9.45
N ALA A 62 10.53 21.90 -10.70
CA ALA A 62 10.47 20.50 -11.13
C ALA A 62 11.81 19.78 -10.88
N ALA A 63 12.94 20.42 -11.19
CA ALA A 63 14.28 19.89 -10.92
C ALA A 63 14.52 19.70 -9.41
N TYR A 64 14.10 20.65 -8.57
CA TYR A 64 14.25 20.54 -7.12
C TYR A 64 13.36 19.44 -6.53
N ARG A 65 12.11 19.28 -7.02
CA ARG A 65 11.24 18.16 -6.62
C ARG A 65 11.88 16.81 -6.94
N ALA A 66 12.50 16.67 -8.10
CA ALA A 66 13.24 15.45 -8.45
C ALA A 66 14.39 15.17 -7.48
N ILE A 67 15.17 16.20 -7.10
CA ILE A 67 16.23 16.07 -6.09
C ILE A 67 15.67 15.60 -4.74
N VAL A 68 14.55 16.19 -4.30
CA VAL A 68 13.90 15.83 -3.04
C VAL A 68 13.43 14.37 -3.06
N VAL A 69 12.78 13.94 -4.14
CA VAL A 69 12.32 12.56 -4.33
C VAL A 69 13.48 11.57 -4.27
N ASP A 70 14.55 11.85 -5.01
CA ASP A 70 15.74 10.99 -5.03
C ASP A 70 16.37 10.91 -3.64
N ARG A 71 16.50 12.03 -2.93
CA ARG A 71 17.07 12.07 -1.57
C ARG A 71 16.27 11.21 -0.57
N ILE A 72 14.94 11.23 -0.65
CA ILE A 72 14.08 10.37 0.19
C ILE A 72 14.41 8.89 -0.06
N LEU A 73 14.62 8.50 -1.31
CA LEU A 73 14.97 7.11 -1.64
C LEU A 73 16.43 6.77 -1.36
N GLU A 74 17.34 7.76 -1.37
CA GLU A 74 18.72 7.57 -0.93
C GLU A 74 18.79 7.19 0.55
N GLU A 75 18.01 7.86 1.40
CA GLU A 75 17.92 7.52 2.84
C GLU A 75 17.45 6.07 3.05
N ILE A 76 16.49 5.61 2.25
CA ILE A 76 16.00 4.22 2.28
C ILE A 76 17.08 3.26 1.80
N ALA A 77 17.78 3.59 0.70
CA ALA A 77 18.86 2.77 0.17
C ALA A 77 20.00 2.61 1.18
N ASP A 78 20.36 3.68 1.88
CA ASP A 78 21.42 3.68 2.89
C ASP A 78 21.00 2.94 4.15
N LEU A 79 19.75 3.12 4.60
CA LEU A 79 19.20 2.36 5.73
C LEU A 79 19.21 0.85 5.46
N ALA A 80 18.91 0.43 4.23
CA ALA A 80 18.92 -0.97 3.81
C ALA A 80 20.32 -1.63 3.93
N LEU A 81 21.41 -0.85 3.83
CA LEU A 81 22.78 -1.33 3.95
C LEU A 81 23.26 -1.50 5.40
N THR A 82 22.56 -0.92 6.37
CA THR A 82 22.95 -1.06 7.80
C THR A 82 22.46 -2.39 8.40
N PRO A 83 23.13 -2.95 9.43
CA PRO A 83 22.66 -4.14 10.14
C PRO A 83 21.86 -3.77 11.41
N ASN A 84 20.52 -3.72 11.34
CA ASN A 84 19.61 -3.57 12.49
C ASN A 84 18.16 -4.01 12.10
N ASP A 85 17.22 -4.20 13.03
CA ASP A 85 15.86 -4.68 12.73
C ASP A 85 15.04 -3.72 11.84
N MET A 86 15.28 -2.41 11.95
CA MET A 86 14.70 -1.42 11.03
C MET A 86 15.13 -1.63 9.58
N THR A 87 16.22 -2.37 9.35
CA THR A 87 16.87 -2.52 8.05
C THR A 87 16.23 -3.64 7.25
N ILE A 88 15.58 -4.63 7.88
CA ILE A 88 14.80 -5.65 7.15
C ILE A 88 13.66 -4.99 6.35
N ARG A 89 12.89 -4.09 6.98
CA ARG A 89 11.80 -3.38 6.26
C ARG A 89 12.34 -2.48 5.15
N ALA A 90 13.43 -1.75 5.41
CA ALA A 90 14.08 -0.94 4.39
C ALA A 90 14.59 -1.80 3.23
N ARG A 91 15.16 -2.98 3.51
CA ARG A 91 15.62 -3.95 2.51
C ARG A 91 14.47 -4.52 1.68
N VAL A 92 13.39 -4.96 2.32
CA VAL A 92 12.20 -5.45 1.59
C VAL A 92 11.63 -4.35 0.71
N PHE A 93 11.51 -3.13 1.22
CA PHE A 93 11.04 -1.99 0.45
C PHE A 93 11.94 -1.69 -0.76
N ALA A 94 13.26 -1.61 -0.54
CA ALA A 94 14.24 -1.41 -1.59
C ALA A 94 14.19 -2.52 -2.64
N TRP A 95 14.03 -3.78 -2.21
CA TRP A 95 13.92 -4.93 -3.10
C TRP A 95 12.65 -4.88 -3.96
N LEU A 96 11.51 -4.51 -3.39
CA LEU A 96 10.25 -4.37 -4.14
C LEU A 96 10.36 -3.29 -5.22
N ILE A 97 10.99 -2.15 -4.90
CA ILE A 97 11.23 -1.08 -5.88
C ILE A 97 12.20 -1.56 -6.96
N ALA A 98 13.33 -2.14 -6.54
CA ALA A 98 14.37 -2.61 -7.46
C ALA A 98 13.87 -3.64 -8.48
N ASN A 99 12.93 -4.50 -8.07
CA ASN A 99 12.39 -5.59 -8.89
C ASN A 99 11.07 -5.24 -9.60
N ASP A 100 10.74 -3.95 -9.69
CA ASP A 100 9.53 -3.42 -10.34
C ASP A 100 8.24 -4.08 -9.79
N ARG A 101 8.21 -4.35 -8.48
CA ARG A 101 7.03 -4.84 -7.74
C ARG A 101 6.30 -3.75 -6.99
N LEU A 102 7.03 -2.70 -6.62
CA LEU A 102 6.48 -1.48 -6.07
C LEU A 102 6.97 -0.30 -6.91
N GLU A 103 6.03 0.31 -7.62
CA GLU A 103 6.26 1.60 -8.26
C GLU A 103 5.81 2.72 -7.30
N LEU A 104 6.63 3.74 -7.14
CA LEU A 104 6.37 4.87 -6.25
C LEU A 104 6.39 6.18 -7.03
N LYS A 105 5.42 7.06 -6.75
CA LYS A 105 5.45 8.46 -7.17
C LYS A 105 5.11 9.37 -6.00
N PHE A 106 5.59 10.61 -6.05
CA PHE A 106 5.34 11.61 -5.02
C PHE A 106 4.51 12.76 -5.58
N ALA A 107 3.40 13.07 -4.92
CA ALA A 107 2.51 14.16 -5.30
C ALA A 107 2.85 15.43 -4.50
N PHE A 108 3.19 16.49 -5.21
CA PHE A 108 3.41 17.84 -4.68
C PHE A 108 2.20 18.68 -5.06
N PRO A 109 1.39 19.19 -4.10
CA PRO A 109 0.31 20.09 -4.47
C PRO A 109 0.84 21.43 -4.96
N GLU A 110 0.15 22.01 -5.93
CA GLU A 110 0.49 23.26 -6.62
C GLU A 110 -0.70 24.21 -6.81
N HIS A 111 -1.86 23.83 -6.29
CA HIS A 111 -3.11 24.57 -6.42
C HIS A 111 -3.11 25.94 -5.69
N LEU A 112 -2.09 26.21 -4.86
CA LEU A 112 -1.90 27.44 -4.08
C LEU A 112 -0.41 27.80 -4.01
N ASP A 113 -0.10 29.05 -3.68
CA ASP A 113 1.29 29.56 -3.53
C ASP A 113 2.04 28.88 -2.36
N GLU A 114 1.33 28.60 -1.27
CA GLU A 114 1.84 27.84 -0.12
C GLU A 114 0.99 26.58 0.11
N PRO A 115 1.11 25.58 -0.78
CA PRO A 115 0.30 24.39 -0.68
C PRO A 115 0.64 23.59 0.58
N GLY A 116 -0.36 22.91 1.12
CA GLY A 116 -0.18 21.90 2.16
C GLY A 116 0.39 20.60 1.60
N ILE A 117 -0.04 19.48 2.17
CA ILE A 117 0.35 18.14 1.71
C ILE A 117 -0.74 17.51 0.85
N PHE A 118 -0.36 16.58 -0.02
CA PHE A 118 -1.31 15.64 -0.59
C PHE A 118 -1.87 14.79 0.56
N HIS A 119 -3.17 14.84 0.82
CA HIS A 119 -3.77 14.21 2.02
C HIS A 119 -4.90 13.21 1.70
N GLU A 120 -5.04 12.85 0.43
CA GLU A 120 -5.95 11.79 -0.02
C GLU A 120 -5.54 10.42 0.52
N LYS A 121 -6.53 9.57 0.79
CA LYS A 121 -6.36 8.23 1.34
C LYS A 121 -7.41 7.31 0.74
N PHE A 122 -7.08 6.76 -0.42
CA PHE A 122 -7.92 5.79 -1.10
C PHE A 122 -7.06 4.74 -1.78
N GLY A 123 -7.66 3.64 -2.18
CA GLY A 123 -6.96 2.60 -2.91
C GLY A 123 -7.90 1.77 -3.75
N ILE A 124 -7.32 1.06 -4.71
CA ILE A 124 -8.01 0.19 -5.63
C ILE A 124 -7.27 -1.14 -5.69
N PHE A 125 -8.01 -2.24 -5.55
CA PHE A 125 -7.54 -3.57 -5.87
C PHE A 125 -8.18 -4.01 -7.18
N ASP A 126 -7.36 -4.29 -8.18
CA ASP A 126 -7.78 -4.99 -9.39
C ASP A 126 -7.59 -6.50 -9.14
N LEU A 127 -8.67 -7.27 -9.22
CA LEU A 127 -8.66 -8.71 -8.89
C LEU A 127 -8.24 -9.55 -10.10
N GLU A 128 -7.63 -10.71 -9.85
CA GLU A 128 -7.19 -11.64 -10.91
C GLU A 128 -8.36 -12.20 -11.75
N GLY A 129 -9.49 -12.49 -11.11
CA GLY A 129 -10.70 -12.97 -11.77
C GLY A 129 -11.51 -11.90 -12.50
N GLY A 130 -10.98 -10.66 -12.56
CA GLY A 130 -11.75 -9.48 -12.95
C GLY A 130 -12.52 -8.87 -11.79
N GLY A 131 -12.99 -7.64 -12.00
CA GLY A 131 -13.62 -6.83 -10.95
C GLY A 131 -12.61 -5.99 -10.17
N ARG A 132 -13.14 -4.98 -9.48
CA ARG A 132 -12.37 -3.97 -8.75
C ARG A 132 -13.02 -3.66 -7.42
N ILE A 133 -12.19 -3.52 -6.40
CA ILE A 133 -12.58 -3.00 -5.09
C ILE A 133 -11.90 -1.66 -4.91
N ALA A 134 -12.66 -0.60 -4.67
CA ALA A 134 -12.13 0.68 -4.24
C ALA A 134 -12.44 0.91 -2.76
N PHE A 135 -11.58 1.64 -2.07
CA PHE A 135 -11.86 2.09 -0.72
C PHE A 135 -11.36 3.51 -0.51
N THR A 136 -12.00 4.23 0.40
CA THR A 136 -11.61 5.57 0.86
C THR A 136 -11.70 5.61 2.38
N GLY A 137 -10.87 6.41 3.04
CA GLY A 137 -10.92 6.47 4.49
C GLY A 137 -9.92 7.42 5.12
N SER A 138 -9.81 7.36 6.44
CA SER A 138 -8.87 8.17 7.23
C SER A 138 -7.51 7.49 7.42
N ALA A 139 -7.41 6.19 7.15
CA ALA A 139 -6.21 5.39 7.37
C ALA A 139 -5.08 5.74 6.39
N ASN A 140 -3.95 6.19 6.93
CA ASN A 140 -2.68 6.30 6.20
C ASN A 140 -1.98 4.95 6.06
N GLU A 141 -1.03 4.88 5.14
CA GLU A 141 -0.24 3.67 4.87
C GLU A 141 0.91 3.54 5.89
N THR A 142 0.55 3.17 7.11
CA THR A 142 1.45 3.05 8.28
C THR A 142 0.94 1.98 9.23
N SER A 143 1.81 1.46 10.11
CA SER A 143 1.36 0.59 11.20
C SER A 143 0.31 1.25 12.12
N GLY A 144 0.32 2.59 12.26
CA GLY A 144 -0.73 3.31 12.98
C GLY A 144 -2.08 3.16 12.33
N GLY A 145 -2.17 3.58 11.06
CA GLY A 145 -3.41 3.56 10.27
C GLY A 145 -3.99 2.16 10.05
N HIS A 146 -3.16 1.12 10.03
CA HIS A 146 -3.64 -0.24 9.79
C HIS A 146 -4.13 -0.99 11.02
N SER A 147 -3.56 -0.73 12.21
CA SER A 147 -3.84 -1.60 13.37
C SER A 147 -3.94 -0.90 14.71
N ARG A 148 -3.70 0.42 14.80
CA ARG A 148 -3.65 1.12 16.10
C ARG A 148 -4.56 2.33 16.19
N ASN A 149 -4.82 2.99 15.07
CA ASN A 149 -5.63 4.18 15.05
C ASN A 149 -7.12 3.82 15.02
N TYR A 150 -7.96 4.74 15.49
CA TYR A 150 -9.39 4.72 15.23
C TYR A 150 -9.64 5.32 13.86
N GLU A 151 -9.96 4.47 12.88
CA GLU A 151 -10.07 4.85 11.48
C GLU A 151 -11.46 4.50 10.93
N SER A 152 -11.89 5.27 9.93
CA SER A 152 -13.06 4.95 9.12
C SER A 152 -12.60 4.59 7.71
N VAL A 153 -13.16 3.51 7.16
CA VAL A 153 -12.91 3.05 5.80
C VAL A 153 -14.24 2.63 5.17
N ASP A 154 -14.56 3.26 4.04
CA ASP A 154 -15.67 2.85 3.19
C ASP A 154 -15.12 2.03 2.02
N VAL A 155 -15.78 0.92 1.71
CA VAL A 155 -15.39 -0.03 0.67
C VAL A 155 -16.51 -0.12 -0.37
N TYR A 156 -16.12 -0.16 -1.64
CA TYR A 156 -17.02 -0.26 -2.79
C TYR A 156 -16.52 -1.35 -3.74
N CYS A 157 -17.44 -2.12 -4.30
CA CYS A 157 -17.15 -3.21 -5.22
C CYS A 157 -17.87 -3.00 -6.55
N ASP A 158 -17.17 -3.13 -7.67
CA ASP A 158 -17.74 -2.80 -8.99
C ASP A 158 -18.83 -3.76 -9.47
N TRP A 159 -18.95 -4.93 -8.84
CA TRP A 159 -20.02 -5.90 -9.07
C TRP A 159 -21.29 -5.64 -8.24
N LEU A 160 -21.25 -4.71 -7.28
CA LEU A 160 -22.43 -4.36 -6.49
C LEU A 160 -23.27 -3.28 -7.18
N PRO A 161 -24.61 -3.43 -7.25
CA PRO A 161 -25.49 -2.44 -7.84
C PRO A 161 -25.32 -1.06 -7.20
N GLY A 162 -25.05 -0.04 -8.02
CA GLY A 162 -24.88 1.34 -7.56
C GLY A 162 -23.47 1.71 -7.07
N GLU A 163 -22.53 0.77 -7.01
CA GLU A 163 -21.15 1.04 -6.58
C GLU A 163 -20.14 1.12 -7.73
N LYS A 164 -20.46 0.53 -8.88
CA LYS A 164 -19.61 0.51 -10.08
C LYS A 164 -19.04 1.87 -10.45
N ASP A 165 -19.88 2.91 -10.49
CA ASP A 165 -19.44 4.26 -10.85
C ASP A 165 -18.49 4.85 -9.80
N ARG A 166 -18.69 4.55 -8.51
CA ARG A 166 -17.77 4.99 -7.44
C ARG A 166 -16.39 4.37 -7.58
N VAL A 167 -16.35 3.08 -7.90
CA VAL A 167 -15.09 2.36 -8.16
C VAL A 167 -14.41 2.91 -9.40
N ALA A 168 -15.16 3.16 -10.48
CA ALA A 168 -14.64 3.76 -11.70
C ALA A 168 -14.04 5.15 -11.45
N THR A 169 -14.78 6.05 -10.77
CA THR A 169 -14.29 7.39 -10.40
C THR A 169 -12.99 7.32 -9.60
N LYS A 170 -12.87 6.39 -8.64
CA LYS A 170 -11.64 6.25 -7.85
C LYS A 170 -10.47 5.69 -8.66
N ALA A 171 -10.73 4.76 -9.57
CA ALA A 171 -9.73 4.26 -10.50
C ALA A 171 -9.23 5.37 -11.44
N GLU A 172 -10.14 6.13 -12.05
CA GLU A 172 -9.83 7.28 -12.92
C GLU A 172 -9.04 8.34 -12.16
N GLN A 173 -9.49 8.74 -10.97
CA GLN A 173 -8.77 9.69 -10.10
C GLN A 173 -7.33 9.23 -9.83
N PHE A 174 -7.13 7.94 -9.55
CA PHE A 174 -5.77 7.39 -9.37
C PHE A 174 -4.96 7.48 -10.66
N ASP A 175 -5.53 7.03 -11.78
CA ASP A 175 -4.84 6.90 -13.05
C ASP A 175 -4.45 8.28 -13.61
N GLU A 176 -5.31 9.30 -13.49
CA GLU A 176 -5.01 10.71 -13.82
C GLU A 176 -3.86 11.25 -12.95
N THR A 177 -3.92 11.03 -11.64
CA THR A 177 -2.85 11.45 -10.72
C THR A 177 -1.55 10.72 -11.05
N TRP A 178 -1.62 9.42 -11.31
CA TRP A 178 -0.47 8.60 -11.67
C TRP A 178 0.17 9.04 -12.98
N ALA A 179 -0.63 9.43 -13.97
CA ALA A 179 -0.16 9.96 -15.25
C ALA A 179 0.44 11.37 -15.15
N GLY A 180 0.22 12.08 -14.03
CA GLY A 180 0.62 13.47 -13.86
C GLY A 180 -0.35 14.45 -14.55
N GLU A 181 -1.59 14.03 -14.78
CA GLU A 181 -2.64 14.80 -15.47
C GLU A 181 -3.61 15.47 -14.48
N ALA A 182 -3.55 15.09 -13.20
CA ALA A 182 -4.38 15.68 -12.16
C ALA A 182 -4.05 17.17 -11.95
N ALA A 183 -5.04 18.03 -12.19
CA ALA A 183 -4.89 19.47 -12.04
C ALA A 183 -4.50 19.86 -10.61
N GLY A 184 -3.50 20.75 -10.49
CA GLY A 184 -3.02 21.25 -9.20
C GLY A 184 -2.11 20.30 -8.43
N LEU A 185 -1.61 19.24 -9.06
CA LEU A 185 -0.59 18.33 -8.53
C LEU A 185 0.58 18.19 -9.53
N ALA A 186 1.80 18.38 -9.06
CA ALA A 186 2.99 17.86 -9.72
C ALA A 186 3.33 16.48 -9.15
N VAL A 187 3.30 15.46 -10.00
CA VAL A 187 3.57 14.08 -9.60
C VAL A 187 4.92 13.64 -10.15
N VAL A 188 5.86 13.37 -9.26
CA VAL A 188 7.27 13.11 -9.58
C VAL A 188 7.62 11.66 -9.28
N ALA A 189 8.15 10.98 -10.30
CA ALA A 189 8.70 9.64 -10.16
C ALA A 189 10.19 9.71 -9.76
N PRO A 190 10.71 8.70 -9.05
CA PRO A 190 12.13 8.52 -8.82
C PRO A 190 12.94 8.52 -10.11
N SER A 191 14.15 9.07 -10.07
CA SER A 191 15.04 9.04 -11.22
C SER A 191 15.56 7.61 -11.50
N ALA A 192 15.90 7.35 -12.76
CA ALA A 192 16.55 6.09 -13.13
C ALA A 192 17.84 5.84 -12.32
N LYS A 193 18.58 6.90 -11.97
CA LYS A 193 19.82 6.81 -11.19
C LYS A 193 19.58 6.19 -9.82
N ILE A 194 18.53 6.63 -9.10
CA ILE A 194 18.25 6.10 -7.76
C ILE A 194 17.65 4.69 -7.84
N LEU A 195 16.82 4.40 -8.85
CA LEU A 195 16.30 3.06 -9.10
C LEU A 195 17.44 2.07 -9.40
N ASP A 196 18.43 2.46 -10.21
CA ASP A 196 19.59 1.62 -10.52
C ASP A 196 20.48 1.41 -9.30
N ARG A 197 20.62 2.39 -8.41
CA ARG A 197 21.31 2.23 -7.13
C ARG A 197 20.59 1.22 -6.24
N LEU A 198 19.26 1.32 -6.12
CA LEU A 198 18.45 0.35 -5.37
C LEU A 198 18.61 -1.06 -5.95
N ARG A 199 18.60 -1.21 -7.28
CA ARG A 199 18.85 -2.49 -7.97
C ARG A 199 20.21 -3.09 -7.67
N LYS A 200 21.28 -2.30 -7.71
CA LYS A 200 22.63 -2.78 -7.36
C LYS A 200 22.73 -3.27 -5.92
N ASN A 201 21.97 -2.65 -5.02
CA ASN A 201 21.95 -3.03 -3.61
C ASN A 201 20.91 -4.12 -3.30
N ALA A 202 20.12 -4.55 -4.29
CA ALA A 202 19.06 -5.54 -4.15
C ALA A 202 19.52 -6.99 -4.43
N GLU A 203 20.82 -7.23 -4.63
CA GLU A 203 21.44 -8.56 -4.59
C GLU A 203 21.42 -9.13 -3.16
N TRP A 204 20.20 -9.33 -2.66
CA TRP A 204 19.93 -10.07 -1.44
C TRP A 204 19.37 -11.44 -1.84
N PRO A 205 19.75 -12.54 -1.18
CA PRO A 205 19.15 -13.83 -1.43
C PRO A 205 17.67 -13.78 -0.99
N PHE A 206 16.79 -13.37 -1.90
CA PHE A 206 15.41 -13.78 -1.83
C PHE A 206 15.41 -15.26 -2.20
N VAL A 207 15.36 -16.11 -1.18
CA VAL A 207 15.02 -17.51 -1.39
C VAL A 207 13.55 -17.48 -1.79
N GLU A 208 13.25 -17.83 -3.04
CA GLU A 208 11.87 -18.07 -3.44
C GLU A 208 11.27 -19.02 -2.40
N PRO A 209 10.20 -18.63 -1.71
CA PRO A 209 9.50 -19.58 -0.87
C PRO A 209 9.10 -20.70 -1.81
N THR A 210 9.72 -21.87 -1.64
CA THR A 210 9.21 -23.10 -2.24
C THR A 210 7.73 -23.12 -1.88
N PRO A 211 6.82 -23.35 -2.84
CA PRO A 211 5.43 -23.60 -2.50
C PRO A 211 5.48 -24.67 -1.41
N SER A 212 5.18 -24.28 -0.17
CA SER A 212 4.88 -25.26 0.86
C SER A 212 3.70 -26.00 0.25
N ASP A 213 3.89 -27.29 -0.04
CA ASP A 213 2.79 -28.22 -0.11
C ASP A 213 1.98 -27.89 1.13
N LYS A 214 0.82 -27.24 0.92
CA LYS A 214 -0.09 -26.71 1.93
C LYS A 214 0.31 -27.27 3.27
N ASP A 215 0.92 -26.45 4.14
CA ASP A 215 1.04 -26.85 5.54
C ASP A 215 -0.36 -27.39 5.88
N ASP A 216 -0.46 -28.71 6.08
CA ASP A 216 -1.69 -29.34 6.51
C ASP A 216 -1.95 -28.61 7.82
N GLU A 217 -2.78 -27.57 7.78
CA GLU A 217 -3.23 -26.89 8.99
C GLU A 217 -3.71 -28.06 9.85
N PRO A 218 -3.07 -28.31 11.00
CA PRO A 218 -3.52 -29.40 11.85
C PRO A 218 -5.00 -29.11 12.06
N GLU A 219 -5.86 -30.04 11.63
CA GLU A 219 -7.32 -29.95 11.78
C GLU A 219 -7.57 -29.26 13.12
N GLU A 220 -8.05 -28.02 13.09
CA GLU A 220 -8.27 -27.26 14.32
C GLU A 220 -9.13 -28.17 15.18
N ALA A 221 -8.56 -28.64 16.30
CA ALA A 221 -9.26 -29.55 17.19
C ALA A 221 -10.56 -28.86 17.56
N ASP A 222 -11.67 -29.46 17.16
CA ASP A 222 -13.00 -28.88 17.27
C ASP A 222 -13.15 -28.23 18.65
N PRO A 223 -13.23 -26.88 18.73
CA PRO A 223 -13.17 -26.17 20.00
C PRO A 223 -14.41 -26.45 20.86
N ARG A 224 -15.38 -27.21 20.33
CA ARG A 224 -16.61 -27.55 21.02
C ARG A 224 -16.36 -28.49 22.19
N TRP A 225 -16.81 -28.07 23.37
CA TRP A 225 -16.86 -28.98 24.52
C TRP A 225 -18.00 -29.97 24.30
N ARG A 226 -17.87 -31.20 24.82
CA ARG A 226 -18.85 -32.29 24.65
C ARG A 226 -20.32 -31.89 24.88
N HIS A 227 -20.59 -30.99 25.82
CA HIS A 227 -21.96 -30.52 26.11
C HIS A 227 -22.55 -29.67 24.96
N GLN A 228 -21.73 -29.05 24.12
CA GLN A 228 -22.17 -28.29 22.94
C GLN A 228 -22.61 -29.22 21.80
N ASP A 229 -21.94 -30.36 21.62
CA ASP A 229 -22.40 -31.40 20.68
C ASP A 229 -23.73 -32.01 21.12
N GLU A 230 -23.87 -32.27 22.42
CA GLU A 230 -25.11 -32.78 23.01
C GLU A 230 -26.27 -31.77 22.85
N ALA A 231 -25.99 -30.47 23.02
CA ALA A 231 -26.98 -29.41 22.84
C ALA A 231 -27.42 -29.26 21.36
N VAL A 232 -26.47 -29.32 20.42
CA VAL A 232 -26.76 -29.28 18.97
C VAL A 232 -27.57 -30.50 18.54
N ALA A 233 -27.21 -31.70 18.98
CA ALA A 233 -27.96 -32.92 18.67
C ALA A 233 -29.40 -32.85 19.21
N ALA A 234 -29.58 -32.39 20.44
CA ALA A 234 -30.91 -32.22 21.04
C ALA A 234 -31.78 -31.20 20.28
N PHE A 235 -31.18 -30.09 19.81
CA PHE A 235 -31.88 -29.08 19.02
C PHE A 235 -32.26 -29.57 17.62
N LEU A 236 -31.40 -30.36 16.98
CA LEU A 236 -31.69 -30.96 15.67
C LEU A 236 -32.82 -32.00 15.75
N GLU A 237 -32.93 -32.73 16.86
CA GLU A 237 -34.07 -33.63 17.10
C GLU A 237 -35.35 -32.88 17.47
N HIS A 238 -35.23 -31.76 18.18
CA HIS A 238 -36.38 -30.98 18.68
C HIS A 238 -36.16 -29.49 18.40
N PRO A 239 -36.60 -28.96 17.24
CA PRO A 239 -36.28 -27.61 16.76
C PRO A 239 -37.07 -26.49 17.47
N ALA A 240 -37.28 -26.61 18.77
CA ALA A 240 -37.90 -25.61 19.63
C ALA A 240 -37.32 -25.67 21.05
N GLY A 241 -36.59 -24.64 21.46
CA GLY A 241 -35.95 -24.51 22.77
C GLY A 241 -34.96 -23.34 22.82
N ILE A 242 -34.46 -23.00 24.01
CA ILE A 242 -33.37 -22.05 24.20
C ILE A 242 -32.09 -22.87 24.45
N LEU A 243 -31.06 -22.66 23.63
CA LEU A 243 -29.73 -23.21 23.86
C LEU A 243 -29.00 -22.30 24.86
N GLU A 244 -28.80 -22.78 26.08
CA GLU A 244 -27.89 -22.16 27.05
C GLU A 244 -26.51 -22.80 26.85
N MET A 245 -25.60 -22.03 26.24
CA MET A 245 -24.21 -22.44 25.96
C MET A 245 -23.25 -21.94 27.02
#